data_AF-A0A519HPL7-F1
#
_entry.id   AF-A0A519HPL7-F1
#
_cell.length_a   1.000
_cell.length_b   1.000
_cell.length_c   1.000
_cell.angle_alpha   90.00
_cell.angle_beta   90.00
_cell.angle_gamma   90.00
#
_symmetry.space_group_name_H-M   'P 1'
#
loop_
_entity.id
_entity.type
_entity.pdbx_description
1 polymer ?
#
loop_
_entity_poly.entity_id
_entity_poly.type
_entity_poly.pdbx_seq_one_letter_code
_entity_poly.pdbx_strand_id
1 'polypeptide(L)'
;HRGGRAMEIVHGDKDLERYMREAVRVSEKSPVLLDRFLEDAVEVDVDCIADSTGDVMIGGIMEHIEAAGIHSGDSACSLPPYTLAADLQDELRRQTAAMAKALKVIGLMNVQFAIQGDVAAGLSACTVYVLEVNPRASRTVPYVSKATGQQLAKIAARCMAGQKLVDQRDRKGRVPAEVIPPYFSVKEAVFPFNKFPGVDPILSPEMRSTGEVMGAARTFGEAMLKSQIGAGSRLPRQGNVLITIKNSDKTRAVAIAKDLHALGFGIVATKGTAAAITEAGVPVKLINKIKDGRPHIVDALKGGDIQLVFTTVDETRTAIADSRYIRQAALANRVTYYTTMAGCEAAVEGMKHRDGLTVQSLQELHAELA
;
A
#
# COMPACT_ATOMS: atom_id res chain seq x y z
N HIS A 1 21.64 4.29 -0.77
CA HIS A 1 20.83 4.17 -2.00
C HIS A 1 19.35 4.26 -1.62
N ARG A 2 18.47 4.91 -2.42
CA ARG A 2 17.03 5.01 -2.15
C ARG A 2 16.26 4.04 -3.07
N GLY A 3 15.09 3.56 -2.64
CA GLY A 3 14.15 2.83 -3.52
C GLY A 3 14.23 1.30 -3.47
N GLY A 4 14.89 0.71 -2.45
CA GLY A 4 15.05 -0.74 -2.36
C GLY A 4 15.85 -1.37 -3.49
N ARG A 5 16.79 -0.61 -4.07
CA ARG A 5 17.58 -1.05 -5.22
C ARG A 5 18.28 -2.37 -4.92
N ALA A 6 18.01 -3.37 -5.75
CA ALA A 6 18.50 -4.74 -5.60
C ALA A 6 18.09 -5.44 -4.30
N MET A 7 16.97 -5.08 -3.66
CA MET A 7 16.40 -5.91 -2.58
C MET A 7 15.63 -7.10 -3.17
N GLU A 8 15.84 -8.29 -2.60
CA GLU A 8 15.16 -9.53 -3.01
C GLU A 8 14.76 -10.34 -1.76
N ILE A 9 13.56 -10.93 -1.78
CA ILE A 9 13.14 -11.90 -0.75
C ILE A 9 13.65 -13.28 -1.16
N VAL A 10 14.30 -13.95 -0.22
CA VAL A 10 14.99 -15.23 -0.45
C VAL A 10 14.37 -16.31 0.42
N HIS A 11 13.94 -17.42 -0.18
CA HIS A 11 13.22 -18.50 0.52
C HIS A 11 14.08 -19.76 0.77
N GLY A 12 15.35 -19.77 0.36
CA GLY A 12 16.25 -20.89 0.61
C GLY A 12 17.67 -20.68 0.05
N ASP A 13 18.57 -21.62 0.38
CA ASP A 13 20.01 -21.50 0.14
C ASP A 13 20.37 -21.21 -1.33
N LYS A 14 19.70 -21.87 -2.28
CA LYS A 14 19.94 -21.67 -3.72
C LYS A 14 19.61 -20.25 -4.18
N ASP A 15 18.56 -19.65 -3.63
CA ASP A 15 18.19 -18.27 -3.94
C ASP A 15 19.19 -17.30 -3.31
N LEU A 16 19.66 -17.58 -2.09
CA LEU A 16 20.68 -16.78 -1.40
C LEU A 16 22.02 -16.79 -2.16
N GLU A 17 22.49 -17.98 -2.55
CA GLU A 17 23.75 -18.13 -3.30
C GLU A 17 23.73 -17.36 -4.62
N ARG A 18 22.59 -17.40 -5.34
CA ARG A 18 22.40 -16.62 -6.56
C ARG A 18 22.45 -15.14 -6.26
N TYR A 19 21.64 -14.68 -5.31
CA TYR A 19 21.55 -13.27 -4.94
C TYR A 19 22.92 -12.71 -4.55
N MET A 20 23.70 -13.43 -3.74
CA MET A 20 25.04 -13.00 -3.35
C MET A 20 26.01 -12.85 -4.54
N ARG A 21 25.87 -13.68 -5.59
CA ARG A 21 26.67 -13.52 -6.83
C ARG A 21 26.29 -12.27 -7.62
N GLU A 22 25.02 -11.89 -7.60
CA GLU A 22 24.48 -10.76 -8.36
C GLU A 22 24.62 -9.43 -7.58
N ALA A 23 24.27 -9.41 -6.30
CA ALA A 23 24.24 -8.22 -5.43
C ALA A 23 25.62 -7.67 -5.09
N VAL A 24 26.64 -8.54 -4.90
CA VAL A 24 28.02 -8.10 -4.63
C VAL A 24 28.61 -7.29 -5.79
N ARG A 25 28.11 -7.46 -7.03
CA ARG A 25 28.50 -6.64 -8.18
C ARG A 25 27.92 -5.22 -8.15
N VAL A 26 26.88 -4.99 -7.36
CA VAL A 26 26.14 -3.71 -7.30
C VAL A 26 26.55 -2.88 -6.06
N SER A 27 27.08 -3.51 -5.02
CA SER A 27 27.52 -2.86 -3.77
C SER A 27 29.00 -3.15 -3.47
N GLU A 28 29.91 -2.38 -4.08
CA GLU A 28 31.36 -2.61 -3.91
C GLU A 28 31.92 -2.23 -2.52
N LYS A 29 31.15 -1.52 -1.65
CA LYS A 29 31.68 -0.97 -0.38
C LYS A 29 30.75 -1.03 0.84
N SER A 30 29.57 -1.65 0.75
CA SER A 30 28.63 -1.72 1.88
C SER A 30 28.22 -3.16 2.17
N PRO A 31 28.10 -3.55 3.46
CA PRO A 31 27.70 -4.89 3.85
C PRO A 31 26.29 -5.19 3.32
N VAL A 32 26.08 -6.44 2.90
CA VAL A 32 24.74 -6.96 2.58
C VAL A 32 24.03 -7.25 3.89
N LEU A 33 22.87 -6.65 4.10
CA LEU A 33 22.02 -6.91 5.26
C LEU A 33 21.14 -8.13 5.00
N LEU A 34 20.99 -8.98 6.02
CA LEU A 34 20.10 -10.12 6.02
C LEU A 34 19.10 -9.92 7.16
N ASP A 35 17.85 -9.71 6.80
CA ASP A 35 16.76 -9.49 7.73
C ASP A 35 15.71 -10.59 7.57
N ARG A 36 15.04 -10.92 8.68
CA ARG A 36 13.91 -11.84 8.64
C ARG A 36 12.73 -11.15 7.96
N PHE A 37 12.21 -11.77 6.91
CA PHE A 37 10.99 -11.30 6.27
C PHE A 37 9.77 -11.43 7.22
N LEU A 38 8.97 -10.37 7.29
CA LEU A 38 7.79 -10.31 8.14
C LEU A 38 6.54 -10.56 7.30
N GLU A 39 6.18 -11.84 7.15
CA GLU A 39 4.98 -12.25 6.41
C GLU A 39 3.70 -11.65 6.99
N ASP A 40 2.82 -11.20 6.09
CA ASP A 40 1.50 -10.63 6.36
C ASP A 40 1.51 -9.48 7.39
N ALA A 41 2.61 -8.73 7.48
CA ALA A 41 2.72 -7.56 8.34
C ALA A 41 2.18 -6.30 7.66
N VAL A 42 1.46 -5.46 8.41
CA VAL A 42 1.01 -4.14 7.95
C VAL A 42 2.19 -3.17 7.99
N GLU A 43 2.47 -2.49 6.89
CA GLU A 43 3.51 -1.46 6.84
C GLU A 43 2.92 -0.09 7.18
N VAL A 44 3.66 0.70 7.97
CA VAL A 44 3.25 2.03 8.39
C VAL A 44 4.38 3.02 8.25
N ASP A 45 4.11 4.14 7.59
CA ASP A 45 5.00 5.30 7.56
C ASP A 45 4.55 6.32 8.61
N VAL A 46 5.50 6.90 9.35
CA VAL A 46 5.27 8.04 10.22
C VAL A 46 6.24 9.16 9.86
N ASP A 47 5.70 10.28 9.39
CA ASP A 47 6.47 11.51 9.18
C ASP A 47 6.39 12.37 10.44
N CYS A 48 7.52 12.88 10.93
CA CYS A 48 7.59 13.80 12.06
C CYS A 48 8.59 14.94 11.85
N ILE A 49 8.48 15.98 12.67
CA ILE A 49 9.41 17.11 12.73
C ILE A 49 9.94 17.22 14.15
N ALA A 50 11.26 17.37 14.30
CA ALA A 50 11.89 17.70 15.58
C ALA A 50 12.61 19.05 15.50
N ASP A 51 12.69 19.77 16.61
CA ASP A 51 13.46 21.02 16.71
C ASP A 51 14.70 20.90 17.60
N SER A 52 15.44 22.00 17.73
CA SER A 52 16.69 22.07 18.50
C SER A 52 16.53 21.86 20.01
N THR A 53 15.31 21.92 20.54
CA THR A 53 15.01 21.62 21.95
C THR A 53 14.74 20.13 22.20
N GLY A 54 14.56 19.35 21.12
CA GLY A 54 14.15 17.96 21.20
C GLY A 54 12.64 17.76 21.23
N ASP A 55 11.84 18.84 21.08
CA ASP A 55 10.39 18.73 20.88
C ASP A 55 10.10 18.09 19.53
N VAL A 56 9.11 17.20 19.51
CA VAL A 56 8.73 16.41 18.32
C VAL A 56 7.26 16.61 18.03
N MET A 57 6.94 16.92 16.77
CA MET A 57 5.59 17.00 16.23
C MET A 57 5.39 15.85 15.24
N ILE A 58 4.35 15.05 15.43
CA ILE A 58 3.92 14.07 14.43
C ILE A 58 3.25 14.81 13.27
N GLY A 59 3.75 14.57 12.06
CA GLY A 59 3.18 15.11 10.83
C GLY A 59 2.00 14.29 10.34
N GLY A 60 2.13 12.96 10.36
CA GLY A 60 1.04 12.04 10.03
C GLY A 60 1.47 10.57 10.12
N ILE A 61 0.51 9.71 10.46
CA ILE A 61 0.65 8.25 10.45
C ILE A 61 -0.09 7.72 9.22
N MET A 62 0.60 6.92 8.41
CA MET A 62 0.10 6.43 7.13
C MET A 62 0.15 4.91 7.13
N GLU A 63 -1.00 4.28 7.12
CA GLU A 63 -1.11 2.82 6.99
C GLU A 63 -1.09 2.43 5.52
N HIS A 64 -0.23 1.51 5.13
CA HIS A 64 -0.21 0.99 3.77
C HIS A 64 -1.36 0.03 3.53
N ILE A 65 -1.86 -0.01 2.30
CA ILE A 65 -2.82 -1.03 1.87
C ILE A 65 -2.06 -2.33 1.63
N GLU A 66 -0.98 -2.29 0.85
CA GLU A 66 -0.10 -3.44 0.67
C GLU A 66 0.67 -3.79 1.96
N ALA A 67 0.87 -5.09 2.17
CA ALA A 67 1.67 -5.59 3.28
C ALA A 67 3.18 -5.29 3.08
N ALA A 68 3.93 -5.35 4.18
CA ALA A 68 5.37 -5.25 4.18
C ALA A 68 5.99 -6.26 3.21
N GLY A 69 6.99 -5.82 2.45
CA GLY A 69 7.55 -6.57 1.33
C GLY A 69 7.18 -5.99 -0.04
N ILE A 70 6.16 -5.15 -0.10
CA ILE A 70 5.98 -4.20 -1.20
C ILE A 70 6.60 -2.88 -0.80
N HIS A 71 7.44 -2.32 -1.66
CA HIS A 71 8.13 -1.08 -1.35
C HIS A 71 7.14 0.07 -1.10
N SER A 72 7.31 0.81 0.00
CA SER A 72 6.49 1.98 0.40
C SER A 72 6.15 2.99 -0.69
N GLY A 73 7.04 3.16 -1.68
CA GLY A 73 6.81 4.02 -2.84
C GLY A 73 5.73 3.51 -3.81
N ASP A 74 5.61 2.19 -3.93
CA ASP A 74 4.66 1.50 -4.81
C ASP A 74 3.38 1.11 -4.07
N SER A 75 3.38 1.08 -2.74
CA SER A 75 2.19 0.85 -1.93
C SER A 75 1.23 2.03 -1.97
N ALA A 76 -0.06 1.76 -2.03
CA ALA A 76 -1.08 2.71 -1.64
C ALA A 76 -1.05 2.89 -0.11
N CYS A 77 -1.44 4.06 0.38
CA CYS A 77 -1.51 4.29 1.83
C CYS A 77 -2.64 5.24 2.22
N SER A 78 -3.14 5.09 3.44
CA SER A 78 -4.24 5.86 4.01
C SER A 78 -3.77 6.77 5.14
N LEU A 79 -4.25 8.01 5.14
CA LEU A 79 -4.16 8.95 6.25
C LEU A 79 -5.57 9.50 6.55
N PRO A 80 -6.13 9.29 7.75
CA PRO A 80 -5.57 8.50 8.85
C PRO A 80 -5.51 6.99 8.52
N PRO A 81 -4.85 6.18 9.38
CA PRO A 81 -4.95 4.72 9.31
C PRO A 81 -6.42 4.24 9.28
N TYR A 82 -6.70 3.19 8.53
CA TYR A 82 -8.05 2.68 8.28
C TYR A 82 -8.37 1.39 9.06
N THR A 83 -7.36 0.67 9.56
CA THR A 83 -7.55 -0.51 10.42
C THR A 83 -6.85 -0.43 11.77
N LEU A 84 -5.77 0.36 11.90
CA LEU A 84 -4.97 0.40 13.13
C LEU A 84 -5.77 0.93 14.33
N ALA A 85 -5.78 0.16 15.41
CA ALA A 85 -6.31 0.57 16.70
C ALA A 85 -5.59 1.81 17.28
N ALA A 86 -6.29 2.60 18.09
CA ALA A 86 -5.78 3.89 18.59
C ALA A 86 -4.55 3.73 19.52
N ASP A 87 -4.55 2.72 20.40
CA ASP A 87 -3.45 2.42 21.30
C ASP A 87 -2.17 2.01 20.55
N LEU A 88 -2.33 1.27 19.46
CA LEU A 88 -1.24 0.95 18.54
C LEU A 88 -0.69 2.21 17.86
N GLN A 89 -1.56 3.12 17.39
CA GLN A 89 -1.12 4.40 16.84
C GLN A 89 -0.35 5.23 17.88
N ASP A 90 -0.78 5.24 19.14
CA ASP A 90 -0.09 5.95 20.22
C ASP A 90 1.31 5.37 20.50
N GLU A 91 1.47 4.04 20.40
CA GLU A 91 2.78 3.40 20.50
C GLU A 91 3.69 3.81 19.33
N LEU A 92 3.18 3.91 18.10
CA LEU A 92 3.94 4.42 16.96
C LEU A 92 4.38 5.87 17.17
N ARG A 93 3.52 6.73 17.73
CA ARG A 93 3.87 8.11 18.10
C ARG A 93 5.00 8.13 19.12
N ARG A 94 4.88 7.32 20.18
CA ARG A 94 5.87 7.21 21.26
C ARG A 94 7.23 6.77 20.73
N GLN A 95 7.29 5.69 19.94
CA GLN A 95 8.52 5.18 19.36
C GLN A 95 9.15 6.18 18.38
N THR A 96 8.34 6.83 17.53
CA THR A 96 8.80 7.87 16.60
C THR A 96 9.45 9.04 17.34
N ALA A 97 8.80 9.55 18.38
CA ALA A 97 9.34 10.65 19.19
C ALA A 97 10.62 10.24 19.94
N ALA A 98 10.69 9.02 20.47
CA ALA A 98 11.88 8.50 21.12
C ALA A 98 13.07 8.41 20.15
N MET A 99 12.83 7.91 18.92
CA MET A 99 13.85 7.82 17.87
C MET A 99 14.33 9.21 17.42
N ALA A 100 13.43 10.17 17.19
CA ALA A 100 13.82 11.55 16.83
C ALA A 100 14.77 12.16 17.88
N LYS A 101 14.44 11.99 19.16
CA LYS A 101 15.26 12.48 20.28
C LYS A 101 16.61 11.79 20.35
N ALA A 102 16.63 10.45 20.28
CA ALA A 102 17.86 9.66 20.34
C ALA A 102 18.82 9.97 19.18
N LEU A 103 18.28 10.18 17.97
CA LEU A 103 19.02 10.53 16.76
C LEU A 103 19.36 12.02 16.64
N LYS A 104 18.91 12.85 17.60
CA LYS A 104 19.14 14.31 17.63
C LYS A 104 18.66 14.99 16.34
N VAL A 105 17.50 14.58 15.85
CA VAL A 105 16.92 15.14 14.62
C VAL A 105 16.59 16.62 14.81
N ILE A 106 16.91 17.43 13.81
CA ILE A 106 16.45 18.81 13.66
C ILE A 106 15.91 18.95 12.23
N GLY A 107 14.60 19.18 12.09
CA GLY A 107 13.90 19.12 10.81
C GLY A 107 13.05 17.86 10.67
N LEU A 108 12.92 17.35 9.43
CA LEU A 108 12.07 16.21 9.12
C LEU A 108 12.76 14.88 9.41
N MET A 109 11.98 13.92 9.89
CA MET A 109 12.31 12.50 9.94
C MET A 109 11.11 11.67 9.49
N ASN A 110 11.39 10.53 8.89
CA ASN A 110 10.41 9.51 8.54
C ASN A 110 10.83 8.19 9.20
N VAL A 111 9.85 7.45 9.69
CA VAL A 111 10.04 6.11 10.26
C VAL A 111 9.12 5.14 9.54
N GLN A 112 9.66 3.99 9.15
CA GLN A 112 8.88 2.88 8.60
C GLN A 112 8.80 1.76 9.63
N PHE A 113 7.59 1.30 9.90
CA PHE A 113 7.29 0.18 10.79
C PHE A 113 6.65 -0.96 10.01
N ALA A 114 6.86 -2.19 10.49
CA ALA A 114 6.06 -3.35 10.12
C ALA A 114 5.38 -3.90 11.36
N ILE A 115 4.09 -4.20 11.28
CA ILE A 115 3.28 -4.63 12.41
C ILE A 115 2.73 -6.01 12.11
N GLN A 116 3.16 -7.01 12.88
CA GLN A 116 2.73 -8.40 12.71
C GLN A 116 1.69 -8.77 13.79
N GLY A 117 0.56 -9.33 13.38
CA GLY A 117 -0.55 -9.70 14.28
C GLY A 117 -1.85 -8.99 13.90
N ASP A 118 -2.84 -8.99 14.81
CA ASP A 118 -4.13 -8.35 14.57
C ASP A 118 -4.06 -6.86 14.95
N VAL A 119 -3.86 -6.00 13.95
CA VAL A 119 -3.72 -4.55 14.12
C VAL A 119 -5.01 -3.84 14.55
N ALA A 120 -6.17 -4.49 14.37
CA ALA A 120 -7.46 -3.97 14.78
C ALA A 120 -7.81 -4.35 16.24
N ALA A 121 -7.23 -5.45 16.75
CA ALA A 121 -7.41 -5.89 18.13
C ALA A 121 -6.55 -5.14 19.17
N GLY A 122 -5.69 -4.21 18.73
CA GLY A 122 -4.91 -3.35 19.61
C GLY A 122 -3.45 -3.80 19.81
N LEU A 123 -2.71 -3.00 20.57
CA LEU A 123 -1.27 -3.19 20.76
C LEU A 123 -0.93 -4.56 21.36
N SER A 124 -1.79 -5.11 22.22
CA SER A 124 -1.57 -6.43 22.85
C SER A 124 -1.66 -7.62 21.89
N ALA A 125 -2.27 -7.44 20.72
CA ALA A 125 -2.48 -8.50 19.73
C ALA A 125 -1.47 -8.46 18.57
N CYS A 126 -0.49 -7.57 18.63
CA CYS A 126 0.49 -7.36 17.57
C CYS A 126 1.89 -7.09 18.12
N THR A 127 2.88 -7.17 17.24
CA THR A 127 4.27 -6.77 17.51
C THR A 127 4.68 -5.71 16.51
N VAL A 128 5.18 -4.57 17.02
CA VAL A 128 5.70 -3.46 16.22
C VAL A 128 7.21 -3.66 15.98
N TYR A 129 7.60 -3.74 14.72
CA TYR A 129 8.99 -3.80 14.28
C TYR A 129 9.36 -2.48 13.59
N VAL A 130 10.56 -1.96 13.86
CA VAL A 130 11.12 -0.81 13.12
C VAL A 130 11.88 -1.35 11.92
N LEU A 131 11.50 -0.91 10.72
CA LEU A 131 12.19 -1.29 9.47
C LEU A 131 13.37 -0.36 9.21
N GLU A 132 13.11 0.94 9.07
CA GLU A 132 14.14 1.95 8.87
C GLU A 132 13.74 3.31 9.42
N VAL A 133 14.75 4.14 9.71
CA VAL A 133 14.59 5.54 10.07
C VAL A 133 15.36 6.42 9.08
N ASN A 134 14.66 7.37 8.50
CA ASN A 134 15.18 8.33 7.55
C ASN A 134 15.20 9.72 8.21
N PRO A 135 16.34 10.20 8.75
CA PRO A 135 16.45 11.53 9.38
C PRO A 135 16.54 12.65 8.32
N ARG A 136 15.53 12.71 7.44
CA ARG A 136 15.39 13.63 6.32
C ARG A 136 13.93 13.66 5.86
N ALA A 137 13.62 14.57 4.94
CA ALA A 137 12.37 14.52 4.20
C ALA A 137 12.20 13.20 3.43
N SER A 138 11.03 12.57 3.59
CA SER A 138 10.52 11.45 2.81
C SER A 138 9.74 11.95 1.60
N ARG A 139 9.35 11.02 0.72
CA ARG A 139 8.51 11.32 -0.46
C ARG A 139 7.05 11.60 -0.08
N THR A 140 6.62 11.16 1.10
CA THR A 140 5.24 11.30 1.62
C THR A 140 4.94 12.68 2.19
N VAL A 141 5.96 13.49 2.52
CA VAL A 141 5.79 14.84 3.09
C VAL A 141 4.79 15.72 2.32
N PRO A 142 4.81 15.80 0.96
CA PRO A 142 3.81 16.57 0.21
C PRO A 142 2.39 16.03 0.39
N TYR A 143 2.21 14.71 0.33
CA TYR A 143 0.93 14.04 0.56
C TYR A 143 0.38 14.33 1.97
N VAL A 144 1.20 14.12 3.01
CA VAL A 144 0.82 14.42 4.40
C VAL A 144 0.50 15.91 4.57
N SER A 145 1.27 16.79 3.96
CA SER A 145 1.03 18.24 4.01
C SER A 145 -0.31 18.63 3.37
N LYS A 146 -0.73 17.93 2.30
CA LYS A 146 -2.02 18.14 1.66
C LYS A 146 -3.17 17.54 2.45
N ALA A 147 -3.01 16.37 3.05
CA ALA A 147 -4.03 15.75 3.88
C ALA A 147 -4.31 16.55 5.16
N THR A 148 -3.25 17.05 5.81
CA THR A 148 -3.32 17.72 7.13
C THR A 148 -3.37 19.25 7.06
N GLY A 149 -3.27 19.84 5.87
CA GLY A 149 -3.17 21.30 5.69
C GLY A 149 -1.91 21.94 6.26
N GLN A 150 -0.98 21.16 6.84
CA GLN A 150 0.24 21.67 7.43
C GLN A 150 1.37 21.71 6.41
N GLN A 151 2.09 22.84 6.32
CA GLN A 151 3.24 22.96 5.43
C GLN A 151 4.49 22.35 6.09
N LEU A 152 4.54 21.02 6.22
CA LEU A 152 5.57 20.31 6.99
C LEU A 152 7.00 20.68 6.58
N ALA A 153 7.28 20.76 5.26
CA ALA A 153 8.58 21.18 4.76
C ALA A 153 8.97 22.61 5.22
N LYS A 154 8.00 23.53 5.28
CA LYS A 154 8.22 24.91 5.74
C LYS A 154 8.45 24.97 7.25
N ILE A 155 7.69 24.18 8.01
CA ILE A 155 7.84 24.07 9.46
C ILE A 155 9.23 23.54 9.81
N ALA A 156 9.63 22.45 9.16
CA ALA A 156 10.93 21.83 9.37
C ALA A 156 12.11 22.71 8.92
N ALA A 157 11.97 23.44 7.81
CA ALA A 157 13.00 24.38 7.37
C ALA A 157 13.26 25.48 8.40
N ARG A 158 12.21 25.97 9.07
CA ARG A 158 12.32 26.95 10.16
C ARG A 158 12.97 26.34 11.41
N CYS A 159 12.66 25.08 11.74
CA CYS A 159 13.36 24.34 12.80
C CYS A 159 14.86 24.23 12.52
N MET A 160 15.25 23.88 11.29
CA MET A 160 16.65 23.82 10.87
C MET A 160 17.35 25.18 10.91
N ALA A 161 16.60 26.28 10.72
CA ALA A 161 17.10 27.65 10.86
C ALA A 161 17.13 28.16 12.31
N GLY A 162 16.77 27.32 13.30
CA GLY A 162 16.83 27.64 14.72
C GLY A 162 15.52 28.11 15.37
N GLN A 163 14.41 28.18 14.63
CA GLN A 163 13.10 28.53 15.19
C GLN A 163 12.41 27.30 15.77
N LYS A 164 12.12 27.32 17.07
CA LYS A 164 11.43 26.22 17.77
C LYS A 164 10.01 26.02 17.27
N LEU A 165 9.47 24.81 17.37
CA LEU A 165 8.08 24.50 17.01
C LEU A 165 7.10 25.41 17.76
N VAL A 166 7.30 25.58 19.06
CA VAL A 166 6.47 26.44 19.93
C VAL A 166 6.48 27.93 19.52
N ASP A 167 7.50 28.38 18.78
CA ASP A 167 7.64 29.77 18.31
C ASP A 167 7.06 29.97 16.90
N GLN A 168 6.72 28.88 16.21
CA GLN A 168 6.12 28.94 14.88
C GLN A 168 4.61 29.13 14.97
N ARG A 169 4.04 29.75 13.93
CA ARG A 169 2.60 29.98 13.81
C ARG A 169 2.12 29.61 12.42
N ASP A 170 0.97 28.94 12.36
CA ASP A 170 0.23 28.72 11.12
C ASP A 170 -0.55 29.98 10.70
N ARG A 171 -1.36 29.87 9.64
CA ARG A 171 -2.16 31.01 9.13
C ARG A 171 -3.26 31.48 10.09
N LYS A 172 -3.67 30.63 11.04
CA LYS A 172 -4.68 30.92 12.07
C LYS A 172 -4.04 31.33 13.41
N GLY A 173 -2.70 31.49 13.46
CA GLY A 173 -1.98 31.87 14.67
C GLY A 173 -1.80 30.74 15.69
N ARG A 174 -1.93 29.48 15.27
CA ARG A 174 -1.76 28.31 16.15
C ARG A 174 -0.35 27.75 16.04
N VAL A 175 0.11 27.13 17.13
CA VAL A 175 1.38 26.38 17.16
C VAL A 175 1.21 25.11 16.33
N PRO A 176 2.19 24.72 15.50
CA PRO A 176 2.17 23.42 14.83
C PRO A 176 2.03 22.26 15.82
N ALA A 177 1.07 21.37 15.58
CA ALA A 177 0.80 20.19 16.36
C ALA A 177 0.33 19.06 15.43
N GLU A 178 0.18 17.84 15.93
CA GLU A 178 -0.40 16.77 15.12
C GLU A 178 -1.85 17.11 14.72
N VAL A 179 -2.19 16.90 13.46
CA VAL A 179 -3.54 17.11 12.93
C VAL A 179 -4.06 15.77 12.41
N ILE A 180 -5.21 15.34 12.94
CA ILE A 180 -5.94 14.16 12.49
C ILE A 180 -7.16 14.65 11.70
N PRO A 181 -7.17 14.56 10.35
CA PRO A 181 -8.27 15.05 9.55
C PRO A 181 -9.58 14.28 9.79
N PRO A 182 -10.77 14.93 9.73
CA PRO A 182 -12.08 14.28 9.81
C PRO A 182 -12.52 13.66 8.48
N TYR A 183 -11.55 13.26 7.65
CA TYR A 183 -11.72 12.68 6.33
C TYR A 183 -10.53 11.78 6.02
N PHE A 184 -10.74 10.81 5.14
CA PHE A 184 -9.69 9.95 4.62
C PHE A 184 -9.02 10.59 3.41
N SER A 185 -7.71 10.50 3.39
CA SER A 185 -6.87 10.72 2.22
C SER A 185 -6.20 9.39 1.89
N VAL A 186 -6.23 8.98 0.62
CA VAL A 186 -5.58 7.76 0.15
C VAL A 186 -4.64 8.12 -0.99
N LYS A 187 -3.36 7.83 -0.82
CA LYS A 187 -2.33 7.91 -1.86
C LYS A 187 -2.33 6.62 -2.68
N GLU A 188 -2.24 6.73 -4.00
CA GLU A 188 -2.04 5.58 -4.90
C GLU A 188 -0.88 5.86 -5.85
N ALA A 189 -0.11 4.82 -6.18
CA ALA A 189 1.03 4.87 -7.08
C ALA A 189 0.64 4.71 -8.56
N VAL A 190 1.39 5.36 -9.45
CA VAL A 190 1.21 5.28 -10.91
C VAL A 190 2.38 4.56 -11.54
N PHE A 191 2.09 3.46 -12.24
CA PHE A 191 3.09 2.53 -12.77
C PHE A 191 3.34 2.70 -14.27
N PRO A 192 4.60 2.60 -14.73
CA PRO A 192 4.96 2.71 -16.14
C PRO A 192 4.88 1.36 -16.88
N PHE A 193 4.25 0.32 -16.33
CA PHE A 193 4.28 -1.03 -16.90
C PHE A 193 3.80 -1.10 -18.36
N ASN A 194 2.82 -0.27 -18.72
CA ASN A 194 2.33 -0.17 -20.10
C ASN A 194 3.38 0.33 -21.12
N LYS A 195 4.46 0.98 -20.65
CA LYS A 195 5.59 1.40 -21.48
C LYS A 195 6.61 0.27 -21.70
N PHE A 196 6.55 -0.78 -20.89
CA PHE A 196 7.53 -1.87 -20.88
C PHE A 196 6.83 -3.24 -20.92
N PRO A 197 6.22 -3.64 -22.06
CA PRO A 197 5.43 -4.87 -22.15
C PRO A 197 6.23 -6.16 -21.89
N GLY A 198 7.56 -6.10 -22.03
CA GLY A 198 8.48 -7.20 -21.72
C GLY A 198 8.78 -7.37 -20.22
N VAL A 199 8.28 -6.48 -19.36
CA VAL A 199 8.44 -6.57 -17.90
C VAL A 199 7.23 -7.26 -17.29
N ASP A 200 7.44 -7.97 -16.18
CA ASP A 200 6.36 -8.54 -15.39
C ASP A 200 5.74 -7.44 -14.50
N PRO A 201 4.45 -7.12 -14.64
CA PRO A 201 3.88 -5.96 -13.97
C PRO A 201 3.33 -6.40 -12.60
N ILE A 202 4.24 -6.77 -11.71
CA ILE A 202 4.02 -7.17 -10.32
C ILE A 202 4.70 -6.17 -9.39
N LEU A 203 4.18 -6.05 -8.17
CA LEU A 203 4.79 -5.30 -7.09
C LEU A 203 5.95 -6.08 -6.46
N SER A 204 6.93 -5.37 -5.89
CA SER A 204 8.15 -5.97 -5.32
C SER A 204 8.77 -5.10 -4.23
N PRO A 205 9.78 -5.60 -3.49
CA PRO A 205 10.58 -4.79 -2.56
C PRO A 205 11.36 -3.64 -3.21
N GLU A 206 11.52 -3.67 -4.54
CA GLU A 206 12.10 -2.57 -5.32
C GLU A 206 10.99 -1.70 -5.93
N MET A 207 11.13 -0.37 -5.80
CA MET A 207 10.19 0.62 -6.31
C MET A 207 10.21 0.72 -7.84
N ARG A 208 9.04 0.76 -8.47
CA ARG A 208 8.88 0.89 -9.93
C ARG A 208 7.91 1.99 -10.37
N SER A 209 7.13 2.55 -9.45
CA SER A 209 6.21 3.65 -9.74
C SER A 209 6.95 4.92 -10.15
N THR A 210 6.26 5.77 -10.91
CA THR A 210 6.80 7.02 -11.48
C THR A 210 6.10 8.27 -10.98
N GLY A 211 4.95 8.10 -10.34
CA GLY A 211 4.14 9.18 -9.79
C GLY A 211 3.12 8.65 -8.81
N GLU A 212 2.31 9.56 -8.28
CA GLU A 212 1.29 9.27 -7.30
C GLU A 212 0.07 10.19 -7.49
N VAL A 213 -1.07 9.75 -6.99
CA VAL A 213 -2.32 10.51 -6.91
C VAL A 213 -2.89 10.44 -5.51
N MET A 214 -3.84 11.32 -5.20
CA MET A 214 -4.50 11.38 -3.90
C MET A 214 -6.02 11.41 -4.10
N GLY A 215 -6.72 10.46 -3.51
CA GLY A 215 -8.18 10.50 -3.32
C GLY A 215 -8.52 11.00 -1.91
N ALA A 216 -9.53 11.86 -1.77
CA ALA A 216 -9.99 12.34 -0.47
C ALA A 216 -11.50 12.23 -0.35
N ALA A 217 -11.98 11.73 0.80
CA ALA A 217 -13.40 11.51 1.06
C ALA A 217 -13.73 11.29 2.54
N ARG A 218 -15.03 11.18 2.87
CA ARG A 218 -15.50 10.93 4.23
C ARG A 218 -15.28 9.51 4.71
N THR A 219 -15.30 8.55 3.80
CA THR A 219 -15.03 7.14 4.11
C THR A 219 -13.76 6.69 3.39
N PHE A 220 -13.09 5.69 3.97
CA PHE A 220 -11.94 5.05 3.35
C PHE A 220 -12.30 4.51 1.95
N GLY A 221 -13.44 3.83 1.81
CA GLY A 221 -13.87 3.26 0.52
C GLY A 221 -14.03 4.32 -0.58
N GLU A 222 -14.67 5.46 -0.28
CA GLU A 222 -14.80 6.55 -1.27
C GLU A 222 -13.43 7.17 -1.62
N ALA A 223 -12.55 7.36 -0.63
CA ALA A 223 -11.20 7.90 -0.86
C ALA A 223 -10.34 6.94 -1.69
N MET A 224 -10.43 5.64 -1.40
CA MET A 224 -9.78 4.57 -2.15
C MET A 224 -10.31 4.51 -3.60
N LEU A 225 -11.62 4.56 -3.81
CA LEU A 225 -12.17 4.60 -5.17
C LEU A 225 -11.68 5.83 -5.95
N LYS A 226 -11.63 7.00 -5.33
CA LYS A 226 -11.10 8.23 -5.95
C LYS A 226 -9.61 8.10 -6.28
N SER A 227 -8.81 7.48 -5.41
CA SER A 227 -7.38 7.25 -5.68
C SER A 227 -7.19 6.32 -6.89
N GLN A 228 -7.99 5.24 -7.00
CA GLN A 228 -7.96 4.34 -8.15
C GLN A 228 -8.31 5.06 -9.45
N ILE A 229 -9.38 5.86 -9.47
CA ILE A 229 -9.78 6.66 -10.63
C ILE A 229 -8.66 7.62 -11.02
N GLY A 230 -8.05 8.29 -10.05
CA GLY A 230 -6.93 9.20 -10.26
C GLY A 230 -5.71 8.52 -10.88
N ALA A 231 -5.40 7.29 -10.45
CA ALA A 231 -4.25 6.52 -10.94
C ALA A 231 -4.48 5.96 -12.35
N GLY A 232 -5.69 6.11 -12.90
CA GLY A 232 -6.10 5.57 -14.19
C GLY A 232 -6.65 4.14 -14.11
N SER A 233 -6.75 3.56 -12.91
CA SER A 233 -7.40 2.27 -12.68
C SER A 233 -8.91 2.43 -12.76
N ARG A 234 -9.56 1.64 -13.64
CA ARG A 234 -11.00 1.69 -13.83
C ARG A 234 -11.62 0.41 -13.27
N LEU A 235 -11.98 0.45 -11.98
CA LEU A 235 -12.78 -0.60 -11.36
C LEU A 235 -14.08 -0.78 -12.16
N PRO A 236 -14.47 -1.99 -12.59
CA PRO A 236 -15.66 -2.17 -13.42
C PRO A 236 -16.95 -1.99 -12.62
N ARG A 237 -18.08 -1.73 -13.30
CA ARG A 237 -19.42 -1.59 -12.67
C ARG A 237 -20.20 -2.90 -12.65
N GLN A 238 -19.88 -3.79 -13.57
CA GLN A 238 -20.56 -5.07 -13.80
C GLN A 238 -19.59 -5.97 -14.58
N GLY A 239 -20.00 -7.22 -14.79
CA GLY A 239 -19.23 -8.22 -15.54
C GLY A 239 -18.65 -9.28 -14.63
N ASN A 240 -17.58 -9.93 -15.07
CA ASN A 240 -16.95 -11.00 -14.30
C ASN A 240 -15.62 -10.59 -13.67
N VAL A 241 -15.39 -11.06 -12.45
CA VAL A 241 -14.12 -10.93 -11.73
C VAL A 241 -13.41 -12.28 -11.72
N LEU A 242 -12.16 -12.30 -12.19
CA LEU A 242 -11.28 -13.45 -12.06
C LEU A 242 -10.61 -13.43 -10.69
N ILE A 243 -10.75 -14.52 -9.91
CA ILE A 243 -10.05 -14.71 -8.63
C ILE A 243 -9.11 -15.92 -8.74
N THR A 244 -7.80 -15.67 -8.61
CA THR A 244 -6.75 -16.70 -8.65
C THR A 244 -5.67 -16.38 -7.63
N ILE A 245 -5.78 -16.97 -6.44
CA ILE A 245 -5.04 -16.54 -5.25
C ILE A 245 -4.23 -17.68 -4.64
N LYS A 246 -3.18 -17.34 -3.87
CA LYS A 246 -2.39 -18.30 -3.09
C LYS A 246 -3.23 -18.96 -1.99
N ASN A 247 -2.76 -20.10 -1.47
CA ASN A 247 -3.56 -20.89 -0.53
C ASN A 247 -3.88 -20.15 0.77
N SER A 248 -2.92 -19.40 1.32
CA SER A 248 -3.11 -18.64 2.57
C SER A 248 -4.17 -17.55 2.46
N ASP A 249 -4.42 -17.04 1.26
CA ASP A 249 -5.43 -15.99 1.02
C ASP A 249 -6.85 -16.53 0.85
N LYS A 250 -7.07 -17.86 0.82
CA LYS A 250 -8.38 -18.43 0.45
C LYS A 250 -9.52 -18.01 1.36
N THR A 251 -9.28 -17.94 2.67
CA THR A 251 -10.32 -17.52 3.63
C THR A 251 -10.76 -16.08 3.34
N ARG A 252 -9.81 -15.19 3.07
CA ARG A 252 -10.05 -13.78 2.70
C ARG A 252 -10.71 -13.67 1.32
N ALA A 253 -10.27 -14.50 0.37
CA ALA A 253 -10.85 -14.61 -0.97
C ALA A 253 -12.33 -15.02 -0.96
N VAL A 254 -12.76 -15.83 0.00
CA VAL A 254 -14.18 -16.17 0.19
C VAL A 254 -14.99 -14.94 0.61
N ALA A 255 -14.46 -14.12 1.53
CA ALA A 255 -15.15 -12.91 1.98
C ALA A 255 -15.34 -11.91 0.82
N ILE A 256 -14.28 -11.61 0.07
CA ILE A 256 -14.38 -10.71 -1.09
C ILE A 256 -15.28 -11.29 -2.20
N ALA A 257 -15.34 -12.62 -2.36
CA ALA A 257 -16.24 -13.25 -3.32
C ALA A 257 -17.70 -13.02 -2.94
N LYS A 258 -18.05 -13.13 -1.64
CA LYS A 258 -19.40 -12.82 -1.15
C LYS A 258 -19.77 -11.37 -1.44
N ASP A 259 -18.87 -10.44 -1.15
CA ASP A 259 -19.10 -9.01 -1.39
C ASP A 259 -19.27 -8.70 -2.89
N LEU A 260 -18.42 -9.26 -3.76
CA LEU A 260 -18.54 -9.11 -5.21
C LEU A 260 -19.85 -9.69 -5.74
N HIS A 261 -20.26 -10.85 -5.23
CA HIS A 261 -21.54 -11.45 -5.61
C HIS A 261 -22.73 -10.58 -5.17
N ALA A 262 -22.69 -10.02 -3.96
CA ALA A 262 -23.69 -9.08 -3.46
C ALA A 262 -23.74 -7.79 -4.30
N LEU A 263 -22.61 -7.34 -4.85
CA LEU A 263 -22.52 -6.24 -5.81
C LEU A 263 -22.97 -6.63 -7.25
N GLY A 264 -23.36 -7.89 -7.48
CA GLY A 264 -23.89 -8.36 -8.76
C GLY A 264 -22.83 -8.80 -9.79
N PHE A 265 -21.57 -8.98 -9.38
CA PHE A 265 -20.53 -9.50 -10.26
C PHE A 265 -20.63 -11.03 -10.42
N GLY A 266 -20.31 -11.51 -11.63
CA GLY A 266 -20.03 -12.92 -11.83
C GLY A 266 -18.63 -13.27 -11.34
N ILE A 267 -18.47 -14.41 -10.68
CA ILE A 267 -17.17 -14.85 -10.17
C ILE A 267 -16.63 -15.96 -11.06
N VAL A 268 -15.39 -15.79 -11.50
CA VAL A 268 -14.62 -16.78 -12.27
C VAL A 268 -13.37 -17.10 -11.47
N ALA A 269 -13.06 -18.38 -11.24
CA ALA A 269 -11.90 -18.74 -10.41
C ALA A 269 -11.18 -20.00 -10.90
N THR A 270 -9.89 -20.09 -10.58
CA THR A 270 -9.10 -21.30 -10.86
C THR A 270 -9.43 -22.41 -9.87
N LYS A 271 -9.20 -23.68 -10.25
CA LYS A 271 -9.65 -24.90 -9.54
C LYS A 271 -9.59 -24.81 -8.00
N GLY A 272 -8.42 -24.48 -7.45
CA GLY A 272 -8.23 -24.44 -5.99
C GLY A 272 -8.97 -23.29 -5.30
N THR A 273 -9.10 -22.14 -5.96
CA THR A 273 -9.86 -20.99 -5.47
C THR A 273 -11.36 -21.20 -5.63
N ALA A 274 -11.80 -21.75 -6.78
CA ALA A 274 -13.20 -22.06 -7.06
C ALA A 274 -13.78 -23.06 -6.06
N ALA A 275 -13.00 -24.08 -5.67
CA ALA A 275 -13.43 -25.04 -4.66
C ALA A 275 -13.77 -24.37 -3.32
N ALA A 276 -12.87 -23.50 -2.81
CA ALA A 276 -13.09 -22.79 -1.55
C ALA A 276 -14.29 -21.83 -1.61
N ILE A 277 -14.48 -21.13 -2.73
CA ILE A 277 -15.63 -20.22 -2.93
C ILE A 277 -16.95 -21.00 -3.03
N THR A 278 -16.94 -22.14 -3.73
CA THR A 278 -18.12 -23.02 -3.88
C THR A 278 -18.55 -23.61 -2.54
N GLU A 279 -17.59 -24.07 -1.73
CA GLU A 279 -17.85 -24.61 -0.38
C GLU A 279 -18.51 -23.57 0.53
N ALA A 280 -18.18 -22.29 0.35
CA ALA A 280 -18.82 -21.19 1.07
C ALA A 280 -20.18 -20.76 0.50
N GLY A 281 -20.71 -21.46 -0.49
CA GLY A 281 -22.04 -21.25 -1.07
C GLY A 281 -22.15 -20.12 -2.10
N VAL A 282 -21.03 -19.58 -2.60
CA VAL A 282 -21.04 -18.51 -3.60
C VAL A 282 -20.94 -19.08 -5.01
N PRO A 283 -21.84 -18.71 -5.95
CA PRO A 283 -21.76 -19.16 -7.33
C PRO A 283 -20.44 -18.73 -8.00
N VAL A 284 -19.71 -19.70 -8.56
CA VAL A 284 -18.42 -19.46 -9.21
C VAL A 284 -18.26 -20.34 -10.45
N LYS A 285 -17.80 -19.73 -11.54
CA LYS A 285 -17.44 -20.43 -12.78
C LYS A 285 -15.97 -20.84 -12.74
N LEU A 286 -15.71 -22.13 -12.97
CA LEU A 286 -14.34 -22.64 -13.08
C LEU A 286 -13.67 -22.13 -14.37
N ILE A 287 -12.40 -21.75 -14.29
CA ILE A 287 -11.54 -21.46 -15.45
C ILE A 287 -10.18 -22.15 -15.34
N ASN A 288 -9.65 -22.59 -16.48
CA ASN A 288 -8.36 -23.25 -16.58
C ASN A 288 -7.21 -22.23 -16.54
N LYS A 289 -6.09 -22.60 -15.90
CA LYS A 289 -4.79 -21.98 -16.19
C LYS A 289 -4.32 -22.48 -17.57
N ILE A 290 -3.34 -21.81 -18.18
CA ILE A 290 -2.82 -22.22 -19.50
C ILE A 290 -2.44 -23.71 -19.54
N LYS A 291 -1.79 -24.21 -18.48
CA LYS A 291 -1.36 -25.60 -18.38
C LYS A 291 -2.50 -26.61 -18.19
N ASP A 292 -3.69 -26.16 -17.82
CA ASP A 292 -4.83 -27.03 -17.49
C ASP A 292 -5.79 -27.24 -18.67
N GLY A 293 -5.57 -26.58 -19.83
CA GLY A 293 -6.36 -26.75 -21.05
C GLY A 293 -7.12 -25.51 -21.49
N ARG A 294 -8.03 -25.63 -22.48
CA ARG A 294 -8.82 -24.53 -23.07
C ARG A 294 -10.33 -24.69 -22.84
N PRO A 295 -11.11 -23.58 -22.80
CA PRO A 295 -10.64 -22.19 -22.76
C PRO A 295 -9.95 -21.86 -21.42
N HIS A 296 -8.92 -21.01 -21.46
CA HIS A 296 -8.16 -20.59 -20.26
C HIS A 296 -8.26 -19.09 -20.00
N ILE A 297 -7.72 -18.64 -18.86
CA ILE A 297 -7.69 -17.23 -18.42
C ILE A 297 -7.37 -16.22 -19.54
N VAL A 298 -6.34 -16.48 -20.35
CA VAL A 298 -5.93 -15.55 -21.42
C VAL A 298 -6.98 -15.47 -22.54
N ASP A 299 -7.72 -16.54 -22.80
CA ASP A 299 -8.78 -16.53 -23.82
C ASP A 299 -9.95 -15.68 -23.33
N ALA A 300 -10.34 -15.85 -22.06
CA ALA A 300 -11.40 -15.07 -21.43
C ALA A 300 -11.05 -13.57 -21.32
N LEU A 301 -9.80 -13.23 -21.01
CA LEU A 301 -9.33 -11.83 -21.00
C LEU A 301 -9.37 -11.21 -22.41
N LYS A 302 -8.91 -11.93 -23.43
CA LYS A 302 -8.95 -11.47 -24.83
C LYS A 302 -10.37 -11.38 -25.38
N GLY A 303 -11.24 -12.29 -24.95
CA GLY A 303 -12.66 -12.33 -25.33
C GLY A 303 -13.51 -11.25 -24.66
N GLY A 304 -12.96 -10.53 -23.67
CA GLY A 304 -13.70 -9.53 -22.90
C GLY A 304 -14.66 -10.14 -21.89
N ASP A 305 -14.49 -11.41 -21.51
CA ASP A 305 -15.32 -12.08 -20.51
C ASP A 305 -14.99 -11.65 -19.09
N ILE A 306 -13.81 -11.07 -18.85
CA ILE A 306 -13.30 -10.69 -17.52
C ILE A 306 -13.04 -9.18 -17.49
N GLN A 307 -13.57 -8.50 -16.46
CA GLN A 307 -13.48 -7.05 -16.27
C GLN A 307 -12.57 -6.63 -15.12
N LEU A 308 -12.21 -7.56 -14.22
CA LEU A 308 -11.30 -7.34 -13.10
C LEU A 308 -10.56 -8.63 -12.78
N VAL A 309 -9.29 -8.53 -12.39
CA VAL A 309 -8.47 -9.68 -12.01
C VAL A 309 -7.88 -9.49 -10.61
N PHE A 310 -8.15 -10.43 -9.74
CA PHE A 310 -7.48 -10.57 -8.44
C PHE A 310 -6.52 -11.76 -8.51
N THR A 311 -5.22 -11.48 -8.41
CA THR A 311 -4.18 -12.49 -8.60
C THR A 311 -3.07 -12.38 -7.56
N THR A 312 -3.17 -13.14 -6.46
CA THR A 312 -2.08 -13.25 -5.48
C THR A 312 -1.26 -14.51 -5.73
N VAL A 313 0.03 -14.45 -5.43
CA VAL A 313 0.99 -15.51 -5.72
C VAL A 313 1.91 -15.69 -4.53
N ASP A 314 2.38 -16.91 -4.31
CA ASP A 314 3.45 -17.14 -3.35
C ASP A 314 4.71 -16.40 -3.82
N GLU A 315 5.51 -15.92 -2.88
CA GLU A 315 6.69 -15.08 -3.15
C GLU A 315 7.84 -15.86 -3.81
N THR A 316 7.72 -17.18 -3.92
CA THR A 316 8.68 -18.01 -4.63
C THR A 316 8.79 -17.59 -6.11
N ARG A 317 10.03 -17.50 -6.59
CA ARG A 317 10.34 -17.10 -7.96
C ARG A 317 9.58 -17.93 -9.03
N THR A 318 9.43 -19.23 -8.79
CA THR A 318 8.70 -20.13 -9.69
C THR A 318 7.21 -19.79 -9.76
N ALA A 319 6.55 -19.56 -8.61
CA ALA A 319 5.14 -19.20 -8.58
C ALA A 319 4.88 -17.84 -9.25
N ILE A 320 5.78 -16.86 -9.04
CA ILE A 320 5.73 -15.55 -9.71
C ILE A 320 5.87 -15.73 -11.23
N ALA A 321 6.85 -16.52 -11.69
CA ALA A 321 7.05 -16.77 -13.11
C ALA A 321 5.87 -17.49 -13.77
N ASP A 322 5.34 -18.53 -13.13
CA ASP A 322 4.22 -19.33 -13.62
C ASP A 322 2.91 -18.54 -13.77
N SER A 323 2.76 -17.45 -13.01
CA SER A 323 1.58 -16.58 -13.01
C SER A 323 1.72 -15.32 -13.86
N ARG A 324 2.94 -15.02 -14.34
CA ARG A 324 3.27 -13.82 -15.12
C ARG A 324 2.34 -13.57 -16.30
N TYR A 325 1.95 -14.63 -17.00
CA TYR A 325 1.09 -14.52 -18.17
C TYR A 325 -0.28 -13.89 -17.85
N ILE A 326 -0.78 -14.05 -16.62
CA ILE A 326 -2.07 -13.51 -16.18
C ILE A 326 -1.98 -11.99 -16.10
N ARG A 327 -0.94 -11.48 -15.42
CA ARG A 327 -0.70 -10.04 -15.25
C ARG A 327 -0.41 -9.36 -16.58
N GLN A 328 0.42 -9.99 -17.43
CA GLN A 328 0.69 -9.48 -18.77
C GLN A 328 -0.57 -9.46 -19.65
N ALA A 329 -1.41 -10.51 -19.60
CA ALA A 329 -2.66 -10.53 -20.34
C ALA A 329 -3.65 -9.48 -19.83
N ALA A 330 -3.77 -9.28 -18.51
CA ALA A 330 -4.62 -8.25 -17.94
C ALA A 330 -4.19 -6.85 -18.39
N LEU A 331 -2.89 -6.54 -18.27
CA LEU A 331 -2.33 -5.26 -18.72
C LEU A 331 -2.52 -5.03 -20.23
N ALA A 332 -2.24 -6.06 -21.05
CA ALA A 332 -2.38 -5.96 -22.51
C ALA A 332 -3.82 -5.71 -22.96
N ASN A 333 -4.80 -6.26 -22.24
CA ASN A 333 -6.23 -6.08 -22.52
C ASN A 333 -6.85 -4.91 -21.73
N ARG A 334 -6.04 -4.09 -21.04
CA ARG A 334 -6.49 -2.95 -20.23
C ARG A 334 -7.52 -3.32 -19.16
N VAL A 335 -7.39 -4.54 -18.61
CA VAL A 335 -8.20 -5.02 -17.50
C VAL A 335 -7.46 -4.66 -16.21
N THR A 336 -8.13 -3.94 -15.31
CA THR A 336 -7.58 -3.61 -13.99
C THR A 336 -7.32 -4.91 -13.22
N TYR A 337 -6.20 -4.97 -12.50
CA TYR A 337 -5.82 -6.12 -11.71
C TYR A 337 -5.12 -5.73 -10.43
N TYR A 338 -5.23 -6.58 -9.41
CA TYR A 338 -4.58 -6.43 -8.10
C TYR A 338 -3.76 -7.67 -7.79
N THR A 339 -2.58 -7.47 -7.21
CA THR A 339 -1.60 -8.53 -6.93
C THR A 339 -1.44 -8.86 -5.45
N THR A 340 -2.11 -8.14 -4.58
CA THR A 340 -2.10 -8.33 -3.12
C THR A 340 -3.52 -8.54 -2.61
N MET A 341 -3.68 -9.35 -1.56
CA MET A 341 -5.01 -9.62 -1.01
C MET A 341 -5.63 -8.35 -0.39
N ALA A 342 -4.82 -7.58 0.35
CA ALA A 342 -5.27 -6.31 0.92
C ALA A 342 -5.67 -5.28 -0.17
N GLY A 343 -4.95 -5.22 -1.29
CA GLY A 343 -5.36 -4.41 -2.44
C GLY A 343 -6.69 -4.87 -3.06
N CYS A 344 -6.94 -6.18 -3.11
CA CYS A 344 -8.23 -6.71 -3.55
C CYS A 344 -9.38 -6.31 -2.61
N GLU A 345 -9.18 -6.41 -1.29
CA GLU A 345 -10.15 -6.00 -0.27
C GLU A 345 -10.46 -4.50 -0.35
N ALA A 346 -9.41 -3.66 -0.42
CA ALA A 346 -9.55 -2.21 -0.55
C ALA A 346 -10.26 -1.82 -1.86
N ALA A 347 -10.00 -2.53 -2.97
CA ALA A 347 -10.71 -2.33 -4.22
C ALA A 347 -12.20 -2.68 -4.11
N VAL A 348 -12.55 -3.80 -3.46
CA VAL A 348 -13.94 -4.18 -3.21
C VAL A 348 -14.65 -3.19 -2.30
N GLU A 349 -13.97 -2.73 -1.25
CA GLU A 349 -14.49 -1.70 -0.36
C GLU A 349 -14.77 -0.38 -1.09
N GLY A 350 -13.87 0.01 -2.02
CA GLY A 350 -14.09 1.14 -2.91
C GLY A 350 -15.28 0.94 -3.85
N MET A 351 -15.50 -0.28 -4.36
CA MET A 351 -16.65 -0.59 -5.22
C MET A 351 -18.00 -0.46 -4.50
N LYS A 352 -18.05 -0.68 -3.18
CA LYS A 352 -19.26 -0.45 -2.36
C LYS A 352 -19.63 1.04 -2.23
N HIS A 353 -18.68 1.95 -2.45
CA HIS A 353 -18.82 3.40 -2.26
C HIS A 353 -18.90 4.18 -3.58
N ARG A 354 -19.43 3.55 -4.62
CA ARG A 354 -19.34 4.06 -5.98
C ARG A 354 -20.35 5.14 -6.35
N ASP A 355 -21.49 5.15 -5.69
CA ASP A 355 -22.57 6.08 -5.96
C ASP A 355 -22.39 7.36 -5.14
N GLY A 356 -22.81 8.50 -5.70
CA GLY A 356 -22.78 9.78 -4.98
C GLY A 356 -21.39 10.38 -4.78
N LEU A 357 -20.40 10.03 -5.61
CA LEU A 357 -19.06 10.64 -5.54
C LEU A 357 -19.13 12.17 -5.57
N THR A 358 -18.57 12.79 -4.53
CA THR A 358 -18.51 14.25 -4.41
C THR A 358 -17.13 14.77 -4.76
N VAL A 359 -17.06 16.02 -5.24
CA VAL A 359 -15.80 16.74 -5.41
C VAL A 359 -15.70 17.81 -4.33
N GLN A 360 -14.52 17.93 -3.73
CA GLN A 360 -14.21 18.96 -2.76
C GLN A 360 -12.85 19.55 -3.10
N SER A 361 -12.74 20.87 -2.97
CA SER A 361 -11.47 21.57 -3.07
C SER A 361 -10.61 21.30 -1.83
N LEU A 362 -9.29 21.43 -1.98
CA LEU A 362 -8.38 21.35 -0.83
C LEU A 362 -8.66 22.44 0.20
N GLN A 363 -9.14 23.61 -0.24
CA GLN A 363 -9.50 24.73 0.63
C GLN A 363 -10.69 24.39 1.53
N GLU A 364 -11.72 23.74 0.98
CA GLU A 364 -12.86 23.25 1.76
C GLU A 364 -12.41 22.21 2.78
N LEU A 365 -11.61 21.22 2.36
CA LEU A 365 -11.06 20.22 3.29
C LEU A 365 -10.23 20.89 4.42
N HIS A 366 -9.36 21.84 4.09
CA HIS A 366 -8.54 22.54 5.08
C HIS A 366 -9.33 23.48 5.99
N ALA A 367 -10.51 23.94 5.57
CA ALA A 367 -11.38 24.76 6.40
C ALA A 367 -11.96 23.95 7.57
N GLU A 368 -12.14 22.64 7.39
CA GLU A 368 -12.65 21.71 8.41
C GLU A 368 -11.61 21.32 9.46
N LEU A 369 -10.34 21.61 9.21
CA LEU A 369 -9.26 21.34 10.15
C LEU A 369 -9.28 22.38 11.28
N ALA A 370 -9.60 21.87 12.48
CA ALA A 370 -9.72 22.60 13.75
C ALA A 370 -8.45 23.35 14.13
#